data_AF-A0A0S7CRE7-F1
#
_entry.id   AF-A0A0S7CRE7-F1
#
_cell.length_a   1.000
_cell.length_b   1.000
_cell.length_c   1.000
_cell.angle_alpha   90.00
_cell.angle_beta   90.00
_cell.angle_gamma   90.00
#
_symmetry.space_group_name_H-M   'P 1'
#
loop_
_entity.id
_entity.type
_entity.pdbx_description
1 polymer ?
#
loop_
_entity_poly.entity_id
_entity_poly.type
_entity_poly.pdbx_seq_one_letter_code
_entity_poly.pdbx_strand_id
1 'polypeptide(L)'
;MWNSFCGIVRTEDGEMARAALTPLGVAALALLVEAPMHPYEMYQLLMARHEDRLVKVRPGTLYHAVGRLEEAGFVESTGIDRAGNRPERTTYRITGTGREALTERLQNMLAEPVNEYPSFPHAIAEAHNLPSGVVLELLDRRVANLEDQLDFLVRGEEAVAAKGVETKFWIDVKYQQTMLRTEIDWIRSFQNDLRSGQLPW
;
A
#
# COMPACT_ATOMS: atom_id res chain seq x y z
N MET A 1 -18.16 32.59 6.97
CA MET A 1 -17.08 33.26 6.19
C MET A 1 -15.88 32.32 6.11
N TRP A 2 -16.05 31.17 5.47
CA TRP A 2 -14.98 30.20 5.18
C TRP A 2 -15.32 29.58 3.83
N ASN A 3 -15.00 30.32 2.77
CA ASN A 3 -14.96 29.82 1.41
C ASN A 3 -14.04 30.77 0.65
N SER A 4 -12.78 30.36 0.47
CA SER A 4 -11.88 30.75 -0.63
C SER A 4 -10.46 30.36 -0.25
N PHE A 5 -9.98 29.24 -0.77
CA PHE A 5 -8.65 29.23 -1.39
C PHE A 5 -8.47 27.99 -2.28
N CYS A 6 -7.76 28.22 -3.39
CA CYS A 6 -7.33 27.27 -4.40
C CYS A 6 -8.38 26.81 -5.44
N GLY A 7 -8.71 27.73 -6.34
CA GLY A 7 -9.04 27.36 -7.72
C GLY A 7 -7.77 26.90 -8.43
N ILE A 8 -7.51 25.59 -8.42
CA ILE A 8 -6.62 24.95 -9.39
C ILE A 8 -7.48 24.66 -10.61
N VAL A 9 -7.16 25.27 -11.75
CA VAL A 9 -7.66 24.82 -13.04
C VAL A 9 -7.20 23.38 -13.20
N ARG A 10 -8.11 22.41 -13.01
CA ARG A 10 -7.86 21.00 -13.32
C ARG A 10 -7.76 20.91 -14.83
N THR A 11 -6.55 20.74 -15.34
CA THR A 11 -6.38 20.29 -16.73
C THR A 11 -6.77 18.81 -16.80
N GLU A 12 -7.42 18.41 -17.89
CA GLU A 12 -7.81 17.00 -18.10
C GLU A 12 -6.60 16.06 -17.98
N ASP A 13 -5.43 16.52 -18.46
CA ASP A 13 -4.16 15.82 -18.34
C ASP A 13 -3.73 15.59 -16.88
N GLY A 14 -3.92 16.57 -16.00
CA GLY A 14 -3.59 16.45 -14.57
C GLY A 14 -4.53 15.52 -13.80
N GLU A 15 -5.79 15.45 -14.22
CA GLU A 15 -6.79 14.54 -13.62
C GLU A 15 -6.56 13.09 -14.08
N MET A 16 -6.23 12.88 -15.36
CA MET A 16 -5.82 11.57 -15.89
C MET A 16 -4.53 11.06 -15.24
N ALA A 17 -3.51 11.93 -15.11
CA ALA A 17 -2.27 11.62 -14.41
C ALA A 17 -2.52 11.14 -12.97
N ARG A 18 -3.36 11.88 -12.23
CA ARG A 18 -3.71 11.53 -10.84
C ARG A 18 -4.53 10.24 -10.76
N ALA A 19 -5.40 10.00 -11.73
CA ALA A 19 -6.19 8.77 -11.82
C ALA A 19 -5.34 7.54 -12.15
N ALA A 20 -4.28 7.68 -12.96
CA ALA A 20 -3.36 6.61 -13.29
C ALA A 20 -2.42 6.25 -12.12
N LEU A 21 -1.93 7.26 -11.38
CA LEU A 21 -1.03 7.13 -10.22
C LEU A 21 -1.76 6.71 -8.92
N THR A 22 -2.61 5.69 -9.04
CA THR A 22 -3.08 4.92 -7.88
C THR A 22 -1.91 4.24 -7.15
N PRO A 23 -2.05 3.77 -5.90
CA PRO A 23 -1.00 2.98 -5.25
C PRO A 23 -0.49 1.81 -6.10
N LEU A 24 -1.37 1.15 -6.87
CA LEU A 24 -0.97 0.06 -7.77
C LEU A 24 -0.21 0.58 -9.01
N GLY A 25 -0.58 1.76 -9.51
CA GLY A 25 0.16 2.43 -10.58
C GLY A 25 1.56 2.87 -10.13
N VAL A 26 1.69 3.37 -8.89
CA VAL A 26 2.98 3.71 -8.28
C VAL A 26 3.86 2.47 -8.16
N ALA A 27 3.32 1.35 -7.67
CA ALA A 27 4.04 0.08 -7.58
C ALA A 27 4.50 -0.42 -8.97
N ALA A 28 3.63 -0.36 -9.99
CA ALA A 28 3.98 -0.75 -11.35
C ALA A 28 5.09 0.14 -11.94
N LEU A 29 5.01 1.48 -11.77
CA LEU A 29 6.07 2.39 -12.20
C LEU A 29 7.39 2.13 -11.47
N ALA A 30 7.35 1.85 -10.16
CA ALA A 30 8.54 1.54 -9.38
C ALA A 30 9.26 0.28 -9.91
N LEU A 31 8.52 -0.78 -10.28
CA LEU A 31 9.11 -1.95 -10.93
C LEU A 31 9.71 -1.61 -12.31
N LEU A 32 9.05 -0.74 -13.07
CA LEU A 32 9.54 -0.30 -14.38
C LEU A 32 10.76 0.63 -14.30
N VAL A 33 11.02 1.24 -13.14
CA VAL A 33 12.30 1.90 -12.86
C VAL A 33 13.45 0.90 -12.79
N GLU A 34 13.20 -0.30 -12.25
CA GLU A 34 14.20 -1.38 -12.14
C GLU A 34 14.53 -2.00 -13.51
N ALA A 35 13.50 -2.37 -14.29
CA ALA A 35 13.67 -2.92 -15.63
C ALA A 35 12.35 -2.87 -16.44
N PRO A 36 12.41 -2.88 -17.78
CA PRO A 36 11.24 -3.16 -18.61
C PRO A 36 10.62 -4.52 -18.27
N MET A 37 9.29 -4.58 -18.13
CA MET A 37 8.59 -5.80 -17.71
C MET A 37 7.23 -5.96 -18.41
N HIS A 38 6.80 -7.20 -18.57
CA HIS A 38 5.41 -7.52 -18.88
C HIS A 38 4.54 -7.46 -17.60
N PRO A 39 3.24 -7.06 -17.64
CA PRO A 39 2.41 -6.96 -16.43
C PRO A 39 2.28 -8.27 -15.64
N TYR A 40 2.36 -9.43 -16.30
CA TYR A 40 2.44 -10.72 -15.60
C TYR A 40 3.72 -10.86 -14.76
N GLU A 41 4.86 -10.40 -15.26
CA GLU A 41 6.14 -10.46 -14.53
C GLU A 41 6.11 -9.51 -13.34
N MET A 42 5.54 -8.31 -13.54
CA MET A 42 5.25 -7.39 -12.44
C MET A 42 4.39 -8.08 -11.37
N TYR A 43 3.28 -8.72 -11.75
CA TYR A 43 2.43 -9.44 -10.81
C TYR A 43 3.20 -10.49 -10.02
N GLN A 44 3.97 -11.35 -10.70
CA GLN A 44 4.78 -12.38 -10.05
C GLN A 44 5.78 -11.78 -9.07
N LEU A 45 6.44 -10.68 -9.45
CA LEU A 45 7.44 -10.02 -8.61
C LEU A 45 6.80 -9.33 -7.39
N LEU A 46 5.67 -8.65 -7.57
CA LEU A 46 4.89 -8.07 -6.45
C LEU A 46 4.51 -9.14 -5.43
N MET A 47 4.03 -10.30 -5.89
CA MET A 47 3.63 -11.40 -4.99
C MET A 47 4.85 -12.06 -4.33
N ALA A 48 5.95 -12.24 -5.07
CA ALA A 48 7.19 -12.79 -4.52
C ALA A 48 7.81 -11.89 -3.46
N ARG A 49 7.59 -10.56 -3.55
CA ARG A 49 8.03 -9.56 -2.56
C ARG A 49 6.99 -9.28 -1.46
N HIS A 50 5.85 -9.99 -1.48
CA HIS A 50 4.72 -9.75 -0.58
C HIS A 50 4.24 -8.29 -0.58
N GLU A 51 4.30 -7.60 -1.72
CA GLU A 51 3.84 -6.22 -1.86
C GLU A 51 2.30 -6.10 -1.81
N ASP A 52 1.58 -7.23 -1.84
CA ASP A 52 0.15 -7.30 -1.55
C ASP A 52 -0.21 -6.81 -0.13
N ARG A 53 0.78 -6.73 0.77
CA ARG A 53 0.63 -6.10 2.10
C ARG A 53 0.55 -4.56 2.05
N LEU A 54 1.05 -3.95 0.98
CA LEU A 54 1.09 -2.49 0.81
C LEU A 54 -0.01 -2.01 -0.13
N VAL A 55 -0.31 -2.80 -1.15
CA VAL A 55 -1.29 -2.45 -2.17
C VAL A 55 -2.07 -3.68 -2.60
N LYS A 56 -3.37 -3.53 -2.79
CA LYS A 56 -4.20 -4.62 -3.30
C LYS A 56 -3.82 -4.94 -4.75
N VAL A 57 -3.19 -6.09 -4.96
CA VAL A 57 -2.79 -6.57 -6.29
C VAL A 57 -3.75 -7.67 -6.76
N ARG A 58 -4.34 -7.47 -7.94
CA ARG A 58 -5.01 -8.53 -8.71
C ARG A 58 -4.48 -8.48 -10.15
N PRO A 59 -4.36 -9.62 -10.86
CA PRO A 59 -3.86 -9.62 -12.22
C PRO A 59 -4.63 -8.63 -13.11
N GLY A 60 -5.96 -8.77 -13.21
CA GLY A 60 -6.78 -7.89 -14.06
C GLY A 60 -6.65 -6.41 -13.72
N THR A 61 -6.63 -6.05 -12.43
CA THR A 61 -6.46 -4.65 -12.03
C THR A 61 -5.07 -4.12 -12.33
N LEU A 62 -4.04 -4.97 -12.30
CA LEU A 62 -2.69 -4.56 -12.68
C LEU A 62 -2.58 -4.31 -14.18
N TYR A 63 -3.15 -5.18 -15.04
CA TYR A 63 -3.19 -4.92 -16.48
C TYR A 63 -3.92 -3.61 -16.79
N HIS A 64 -5.07 -3.36 -16.15
CA HIS A 64 -5.78 -2.09 -16.30
C HIS A 64 -4.98 -0.89 -15.77
N ALA A 65 -4.23 -1.06 -14.67
CA ALA A 65 -3.37 0.01 -14.16
C ALA A 65 -2.26 0.36 -15.15
N VAL A 66 -1.59 -0.64 -15.74
CA VAL A 66 -0.55 -0.44 -16.76
C VAL A 66 -1.12 0.22 -18.01
N GLY A 67 -2.30 -0.18 -18.48
CA GLY A 67 -2.97 0.48 -19.62
C GLY A 67 -3.23 1.97 -19.37
N ARG A 68 -3.70 2.34 -18.16
CA ARG A 68 -3.89 3.76 -17.80
C ARG A 68 -2.58 4.53 -17.68
N LEU A 69 -1.48 3.87 -17.28
CA LEU A 69 -0.15 4.48 -17.29
C LEU A 69 0.34 4.74 -18.73
N GLU A 70 0.01 3.85 -19.68
CA GLU A 70 0.33 4.01 -21.10
C GLU A 70 -0.50 5.14 -21.73
N GLU A 71 -1.81 5.16 -21.48
CA GLU A 71 -2.71 6.25 -21.90
C GLU A 71 -2.25 7.63 -21.36
N ALA A 72 -1.73 7.67 -20.13
CA ALA A 72 -1.17 8.87 -19.52
C ALA A 72 0.27 9.20 -19.98
N GLY A 73 0.87 8.40 -20.87
CA GLY A 73 2.23 8.61 -21.38
C GLY A 73 3.36 8.37 -20.36
N PHE A 74 3.07 7.71 -19.23
CA PHE A 74 4.06 7.40 -18.19
C PHE A 74 4.86 6.12 -18.51
N VAL A 75 4.29 5.25 -19.33
CA VAL A 75 4.97 4.07 -19.86
C VAL A 75 4.73 3.97 -21.36
N GLU A 76 5.60 3.26 -22.05
CA GLU A 76 5.45 2.95 -23.47
C GLU A 76 5.73 1.46 -23.70
N SER A 77 5.05 0.89 -24.69
CA SER A 77 5.32 -0.47 -25.15
C SER A 77 6.63 -0.51 -25.96
N THR A 78 7.51 -1.45 -25.61
CA THR A 78 8.85 -1.59 -26.23
C THR A 78 8.88 -2.59 -27.39
N GLY A 79 7.72 -3.09 -27.82
CA GLY A 79 7.56 -4.12 -28.85
C GLY A 79 7.14 -5.48 -28.30
N ILE A 80 6.59 -6.32 -29.17
CA ILE A 80 6.10 -7.66 -28.85
C ILE A 80 7.23 -8.66 -29.09
N ASP A 81 7.75 -9.26 -28.01
CA ASP A 81 8.68 -10.37 -28.14
C ASP A 81 7.90 -11.63 -28.54
N ARG A 82 7.97 -12.03 -29.81
CA ARG A 82 7.41 -13.31 -30.29
C ARG A 82 8.36 -14.46 -29.95
N ALA A 83 8.26 -14.97 -28.72
CA ALA A 83 8.82 -16.27 -28.38
C ALA A 83 7.82 -17.40 -28.71
N GLY A 84 7.73 -17.80 -29.99
CA GLY A 84 7.03 -19.01 -30.44
C GLY A 84 5.50 -18.97 -30.45
N ASN A 85 4.84 -20.09 -30.14
CA ASN A 85 3.37 -20.30 -30.22
C ASN A 85 2.58 -19.81 -28.98
N ARG A 86 3.10 -18.83 -28.24
CA ARG A 86 2.47 -18.24 -27.05
C ARG A 86 1.80 -16.90 -27.40
N PRO A 87 0.75 -16.49 -26.67
CA PRO A 87 0.10 -15.20 -26.89
C PRO A 87 1.11 -14.05 -26.75
N GLU A 88 0.89 -13.00 -27.54
CA GLU A 88 1.73 -11.80 -27.58
C GLU A 88 1.91 -11.21 -26.17
N ARG A 89 3.17 -11.03 -25.76
CA ARG A 89 3.54 -10.38 -24.50
C ARG A 89 4.06 -8.98 -24.79
N THR A 90 3.27 -7.96 -24.44
CA THR A 90 3.70 -6.56 -24.53
C THR A 90 4.55 -6.19 -23.31
N THR A 91 5.83 -5.90 -23.54
CA THR A 91 6.74 -5.40 -22.51
C THR A 91 6.66 -3.89 -22.45
N TYR A 92 6.56 -3.34 -21.23
CA TYR A 92 6.48 -1.92 -20.98
C TYR A 92 7.79 -1.37 -20.43
N ARG A 93 8.09 -0.11 -20.73
CA ARG A 93 9.19 0.67 -20.16
C ARG A 93 8.68 2.02 -19.67
N ILE A 94 9.21 2.50 -18.55
CA ILE A 94 8.90 3.84 -18.03
C ILE A 94 9.49 4.95 -18.91
N THR A 95 8.71 6.00 -19.17
CA THR A 95 9.15 7.20 -19.92
C THR A 95 9.85 8.22 -19.00
N GLY A 96 10.42 9.28 -19.58
CA GLY A 96 10.94 10.42 -18.79
C GLY A 96 9.85 11.05 -17.92
N THR A 97 8.70 11.35 -18.52
CA THR A 97 7.51 11.86 -17.84
C THR A 97 7.03 10.92 -16.73
N GLY A 98 7.06 9.60 -16.95
CA GLY A 98 6.69 8.63 -15.92
C GLY A 98 7.62 8.65 -14.69
N ARG A 99 8.92 8.89 -14.89
CA ARG A 99 9.89 9.01 -13.79
C ARG A 99 9.67 10.28 -12.96
N GLU A 100 9.40 11.39 -13.62
CA GLU A 100 9.08 12.66 -12.96
C GLU A 100 7.78 12.53 -12.15
N ALA A 101 6.74 11.97 -12.78
CA ALA A 101 5.45 11.73 -12.14
C ALA A 101 5.54 10.79 -10.92
N LEU A 102 6.33 9.71 -11.02
CA LEU A 102 6.60 8.83 -9.89
C LEU A 102 7.30 9.58 -8.74
N THR A 103 8.31 10.39 -9.08
CA THR A 103 9.08 11.17 -8.09
C THR A 103 8.19 12.16 -7.35
N GLU A 104 7.42 12.96 -8.08
CA GLU A 104 6.47 13.91 -7.51
C GLU A 104 5.44 13.21 -6.63
N ARG A 105 4.90 12.08 -7.11
CA ARG A 105 3.89 11.33 -6.36
C ARG A 105 4.43 10.80 -5.04
N LEU A 106 5.64 10.23 -5.02
CA LEU A 106 6.28 9.74 -3.80
C LEU A 106 6.58 10.87 -2.83
N GLN A 107 7.08 12.02 -3.31
CA GLN A 107 7.31 13.20 -2.48
C GLN A 107 6.01 13.66 -1.80
N ASN A 108 4.93 13.78 -2.57
CA ASN A 108 3.62 14.18 -2.03
C ASN A 108 3.08 13.16 -1.02
N MET A 109 3.19 11.86 -1.29
CA MET A 109 2.75 10.81 -0.35
C MET A 109 3.54 10.80 0.97
N LEU A 110 4.82 11.19 0.93
CA LEU A 110 5.66 11.25 2.13
C LEU A 110 5.47 12.55 2.91
N ALA A 111 5.22 13.67 2.22
CA ALA A 111 5.12 14.99 2.84
C ALA A 111 3.72 15.27 3.41
N GLU A 112 2.67 14.87 2.71
CA GLU A 112 1.30 15.27 3.02
C GLU A 112 0.51 14.11 3.66
N PRO A 113 0.15 14.20 4.95
CA PRO A 113 -0.67 13.20 5.59
C PRO A 113 -2.08 13.21 4.97
N VAL A 114 -2.55 12.03 4.58
CA VAL A 114 -3.92 11.83 4.10
C VAL A 114 -4.72 11.16 5.20
N ASN A 115 -5.94 11.65 5.47
CA ASN A 115 -6.86 10.92 6.33
C ASN A 115 -7.44 9.72 5.57
N GLU A 116 -6.94 8.53 5.85
CA GLU A 116 -7.32 7.29 5.16
C GLU A 116 -8.65 6.69 5.65
N TYR A 117 -9.32 7.34 6.61
CA TYR A 117 -10.55 6.85 7.25
C TYR A 117 -10.47 5.37 7.66
N PRO A 118 -9.46 4.98 8.47
CA PRO A 118 -9.24 3.60 8.86
C PRO A 118 -10.43 3.04 9.66
N SER A 119 -10.84 1.81 9.35
CA SER A 119 -12.04 1.21 9.95
C SER A 119 -11.90 0.93 11.46
N PHE A 120 -10.70 0.64 11.96
CA PHE A 120 -10.53 0.28 13.37
C PHE A 120 -10.71 1.47 14.33
N PRO A 121 -10.09 2.66 14.12
CA PRO A 121 -10.41 3.84 14.92
C PRO A 121 -11.89 4.20 14.90
N HIS A 122 -12.57 4.01 13.76
CA HIS A 122 -14.02 4.20 13.69
C HIS A 122 -14.77 3.17 14.56
N ALA A 123 -14.40 1.88 14.49
CA ALA A 123 -14.98 0.84 15.34
C ALA A 123 -14.75 1.11 16.84
N ILE A 124 -13.59 1.64 17.23
CA ILE A 124 -13.30 2.06 18.60
C ILE A 124 -14.20 3.22 19.03
N ALA A 125 -14.39 4.23 18.17
CA ALA A 125 -15.28 5.36 18.46
C ALA A 125 -16.72 4.89 18.75
N GLU A 126 -17.19 3.87 18.02
CA GLU A 126 -18.54 3.32 18.17
C GLU A 126 -18.63 2.13 19.15
N ALA A 127 -17.54 1.73 19.79
CA ALA A 127 -17.48 0.51 20.62
C ALA A 127 -18.45 0.56 21.82
N HIS A 128 -18.75 1.75 22.33
CA HIS A 128 -19.68 2.00 23.44
C HIS A 128 -21.12 1.50 23.15
N ASN A 129 -21.44 1.17 21.90
CA ASN A 129 -22.71 0.55 21.53
C ASN A 129 -22.77 -0.97 21.81
N LEU A 130 -21.69 -1.57 22.31
CA LEU A 130 -21.58 -2.99 22.61
C LEU A 130 -21.33 -3.23 24.10
N PRO A 131 -21.79 -4.36 24.68
CA PRO A 131 -21.39 -4.74 26.03
C PRO A 131 -19.87 -4.91 26.17
N SER A 132 -19.29 -4.51 27.30
CA SER A 132 -17.83 -4.57 27.54
C SER A 132 -17.25 -5.96 27.33
N GLY A 133 -17.96 -7.02 27.76
CA GLY A 133 -17.53 -8.41 27.55
C GLY A 133 -17.36 -8.77 26.07
N VAL A 134 -18.25 -8.29 25.19
CA VAL A 134 -18.17 -8.50 23.74
C VAL A 134 -16.99 -7.73 23.16
N VAL A 135 -16.78 -6.49 23.60
CA VAL A 135 -15.65 -5.65 23.17
C VAL A 135 -14.32 -6.31 23.53
N LEU A 136 -14.19 -6.80 24.76
CA LEU A 136 -13.00 -7.51 25.22
C LEU A 136 -12.69 -8.76 24.37
N GLU A 137 -13.69 -9.61 24.11
CA GLU A 137 -13.54 -10.81 23.28
C GLU A 137 -13.09 -10.48 21.84
N LEU A 138 -13.71 -9.47 21.23
CA LEU A 138 -13.36 -9.04 19.87
C LEU A 138 -11.95 -8.46 19.79
N LEU A 139 -11.53 -7.72 20.82
CA LEU A 139 -10.19 -7.16 20.92
C LEU A 139 -9.13 -8.23 21.21
N ASP A 140 -9.43 -9.25 22.01
CA ASP A 140 -8.52 -10.39 22.23
C ASP A 140 -8.23 -11.11 20.89
N ARG A 141 -9.28 -11.36 20.09
CA ARG A 141 -9.12 -11.92 18.74
C ARG A 141 -8.33 -11.00 17.81
N ARG A 142 -8.53 -9.68 17.90
CA ARG A 142 -7.76 -8.72 17.09
C ARG A 142 -6.29 -8.75 17.46
N VAL A 143 -5.94 -8.74 18.75
CA VAL A 143 -4.56 -8.80 19.23
C VAL A 143 -3.86 -10.03 18.69
N ALA A 144 -4.47 -11.22 18.79
CA ALA A 144 -3.89 -12.44 18.24
C ALA A 144 -3.57 -12.32 16.74
N ASN A 145 -4.50 -11.77 15.94
CA ASN A 145 -4.28 -11.56 14.50
C ASN A 145 -3.20 -10.52 14.19
N LEU A 146 -3.03 -9.50 15.04
CA LEU A 146 -1.97 -8.49 14.88
C LEU A 146 -0.60 -9.05 15.29
N GLU A 147 -0.55 -9.91 16.31
CA GLU A 147 0.67 -10.63 16.70
C GLU A 147 1.14 -11.57 15.60
N ASP A 148 0.23 -12.34 14.98
CA ASP A 148 0.56 -13.20 13.84
C ASP A 148 1.13 -12.41 12.65
N GLN A 149 0.60 -11.20 12.39
CA GLN A 149 1.12 -10.29 11.36
C GLN A 149 2.49 -9.73 11.73
N LEU A 150 2.69 -9.32 12.98
CA LEU A 150 3.96 -8.81 13.48
C LEU A 150 5.05 -9.89 13.34
N ASP A 151 4.73 -11.12 13.73
CA ASP A 151 5.59 -12.28 13.63
C ASP A 151 5.99 -12.60 12.18
N PHE A 152 5.04 -12.49 11.25
CA PHE A 152 5.33 -12.62 9.82
C PHE A 152 6.36 -11.58 9.34
N LEU A 153 6.20 -10.31 9.75
CA LEU A 153 7.11 -9.23 9.36
C LEU A 153 8.50 -9.36 10.01
N VAL A 154 8.57 -9.81 11.27
CA VAL A 154 9.84 -10.06 11.96
C VAL A 154 10.62 -11.17 11.25
N ARG A 155 9.97 -12.30 10.94
CA ARG A 155 10.60 -13.38 10.16
C ARG A 155 11.02 -12.92 8.75
N GLY A 156 10.22 -12.06 8.13
CA GLY A 156 10.55 -11.45 6.84
C GLY A 156 11.82 -10.60 6.91
N GLU A 157 11.94 -9.73 7.91
CA GLU A 157 13.15 -8.92 8.17
C GLU A 157 14.39 -9.81 8.35
N GLU A 158 14.32 -10.84 9.19
CA GLU A 158 15.43 -11.77 9.40
C GLU A 158 15.88 -12.44 8.09
N ALA A 159 14.92 -12.88 7.27
CA ALA A 159 15.19 -13.54 5.99
C ALA A 159 15.83 -12.61 4.94
N VAL A 160 15.41 -11.35 4.84
CA VAL A 160 16.02 -10.39 3.90
C VAL A 160 17.37 -9.86 4.40
N ALA A 161 17.53 -9.68 5.71
CA ALA A 161 18.79 -9.31 6.33
C ALA A 161 19.85 -10.40 6.14
N ALA A 162 19.49 -11.67 6.32
CA ALA A 162 20.39 -12.82 6.10
C ALA A 162 20.88 -12.92 4.63
N LYS A 163 20.10 -12.39 3.67
CA LYS A 163 20.48 -12.31 2.25
C LYS A 163 21.33 -11.09 1.91
N GLY A 164 21.62 -10.21 2.88
CA GLY A 164 22.41 -9.00 2.67
C GLY A 164 21.69 -7.90 1.88
N VAL A 165 20.35 -7.92 1.82
CA VAL A 165 19.58 -6.87 1.15
C VAL A 165 19.64 -5.59 1.99
N GLU A 166 20.07 -4.48 1.39
CA GLU A 166 20.17 -3.19 2.10
C GLU A 166 18.81 -2.76 2.70
N THR A 167 18.84 -2.23 3.93
CA THR A 167 17.65 -1.84 4.70
C THR A 167 16.70 -0.90 3.96
N LYS A 168 17.22 0.00 3.12
CA LYS A 168 16.40 0.95 2.36
C LYS A 168 15.37 0.28 1.44
N PHE A 169 15.60 -0.96 1.02
CA PHE A 169 14.70 -1.71 0.14
C PHE A 169 13.57 -2.44 0.88
N TRP A 170 13.61 -2.46 2.21
CA TRP A 170 12.58 -3.09 3.05
C TRP A 170 12.26 -2.23 4.29
N ILE A 171 12.57 -0.93 4.25
CA ILE A 171 12.45 -0.01 5.39
C ILE A 171 11.00 0.11 5.88
N ASP A 172 10.05 -0.08 4.99
CA ASP A 172 8.62 -0.06 5.26
C ASP A 172 8.19 -1.21 6.19
N VAL A 173 8.91 -2.34 6.20
CA VAL A 173 8.69 -3.43 7.18
C VAL A 173 8.91 -2.92 8.61
N LYS A 174 9.94 -2.10 8.85
CA LYS A 174 10.21 -1.54 10.18
C LYS A 174 9.12 -0.58 10.63
N TYR A 175 8.61 0.23 9.70
CA TYR A 175 7.45 1.09 9.96
C TYR A 175 6.24 0.25 10.36
N GLN A 176 5.90 -0.79 9.57
CA GLN A 176 4.75 -1.65 9.86
C GLN A 176 4.88 -2.39 11.20
N GLN A 177 6.05 -2.96 11.53
CA GLN A 177 6.28 -3.57 12.83
C GLN A 177 6.05 -2.59 13.98
N THR A 178 6.52 -1.34 13.83
CA THR A 178 6.35 -0.29 14.85
C THR A 178 4.89 0.06 15.06
N MET A 179 4.13 0.21 13.97
CA MET A 179 2.70 0.50 14.03
C MET A 179 1.91 -0.65 14.66
N LEU A 180 2.21 -1.90 14.29
CA LEU A 180 1.56 -3.08 14.87
C LEU A 180 1.81 -3.20 16.38
N ARG A 181 3.06 -3.04 16.83
CA ARG A 181 3.41 -3.07 18.27
C ARG A 181 2.63 -1.98 19.02
N THR A 182 2.62 -0.76 18.48
CA THR A 182 1.91 0.38 19.08
C THR A 182 0.41 0.10 19.19
N GLU A 183 -0.22 -0.47 18.16
CA GLU A 183 -1.64 -0.81 18.21
C GLU A 183 -1.94 -1.93 19.21
N ILE A 184 -1.11 -2.99 19.25
CA ILE A 184 -1.23 -4.08 20.22
C ILE A 184 -1.14 -3.55 21.65
N ASP A 185 -0.13 -2.72 21.93
CA ASP A 185 0.09 -2.15 23.26
C ASP A 185 -1.08 -1.25 23.68
N TRP A 186 -1.58 -0.44 22.75
CA TRP A 186 -2.75 0.39 22.99
C TRP A 186 -4.00 -0.44 23.30
N ILE A 187 -4.29 -1.47 22.51
CA ILE A 187 -5.44 -2.36 22.72
C ILE A 187 -5.34 -3.04 24.10
N ARG A 188 -4.16 -3.55 24.46
CA ARG A 188 -3.94 -4.19 25.77
C ARG A 188 -4.18 -3.23 26.93
N SER A 189 -3.71 -1.99 26.81
CA SER A 189 -3.99 -0.95 27.81
C SER A 189 -5.49 -0.70 27.93
N PHE A 190 -6.17 -0.51 26.80
CA PHE A 190 -7.61 -0.26 26.78
C PHE A 190 -8.42 -1.43 27.39
N GLN A 191 -8.05 -2.67 27.09
CA GLN A 191 -8.67 -3.83 27.71
C GLN A 191 -8.43 -3.89 29.23
N ASN A 192 -7.27 -3.46 29.72
CA ASN A 192 -6.99 -3.39 31.15
C ASN A 192 -7.87 -2.34 31.84
N ASP A 193 -8.08 -1.19 31.21
CA ASP A 193 -8.96 -0.14 31.74
C ASP A 193 -10.42 -0.63 31.87
N LEU A 194 -10.89 -1.39 30.88
CA LEU A 194 -12.21 -2.03 30.91
C LEU A 194 -12.32 -3.13 31.99
N ARG A 195 -11.33 -4.03 32.06
CA ARG A 195 -11.33 -5.15 33.01
C ARG A 195 -11.22 -4.69 34.46
N SER A 196 -10.47 -3.61 34.71
CA SER A 196 -10.28 -3.02 36.04
C SER A 196 -11.44 -2.11 36.46
N GLY A 197 -12.33 -1.75 35.54
CA GLY A 197 -13.41 -0.77 35.77
C GLY A 197 -12.92 0.68 35.89
N GLN A 198 -11.66 0.97 35.56
CA GLN A 198 -11.14 2.34 35.47
C GLN A 198 -11.86 3.14 34.38
N LEU A 199 -12.25 2.46 33.30
CA LEU A 199 -13.15 3.00 32.30
C LEU A 199 -14.57 2.43 32.51
N PRO A 200 -15.54 3.25 32.96
CA PRO A 200 -16.94 2.86 32.98
C PRO A 200 -17.44 2.57 31.56
N TRP A 201 -18.27 1.53 31.42
CA TRP A 201 -18.74 1.04 30.13
C TRP A 201 -20.24 0.89 30.09
#